data_AF-A0A924NJZ9-F1
#
_entry.id   AF-A0A924NJZ9-F1
#
_cell.length_a   1.000
_cell.length_b   1.000
_cell.length_c   1.000
_cell.angle_alpha   90.00
_cell.angle_beta   90.00
_cell.angle_gamma   90.00
#
_symmetry.space_group_name_H-M   'P 1'
#
loop_
_entity.id
_entity.type
_entity.pdbx_description
1 polymer ?
#
loop_
_entity_poly.entity_id
_entity_poly.type
_entity_poly.pdbx_seq_one_letter_code
_entity_poly.pdbx_strand_id
1 'polypeptide(L)'
;MEPSPVPAVFGTAVAGLRDALRGEQRPGVLVLQEIPAPRRLAPHAVAFSADVLRADEEVGSGRFVVLHDPAGQDGWQGDTRVVAFVSA
;
A
#
# COMPACT_ATOMS: atom_id res chain seq x y z
N MET A 1 -22.86 1.30 -8.41
CA MET A 1 -21.99 2.38 -7.90
C MET A 1 -20.91 2.55 -8.92
N GLU A 2 -21.01 3.58 -9.77
CA GLU A 2 -19.94 3.90 -10.71
C GLU A 2 -18.69 4.27 -9.90
N PRO A 3 -17.48 3.84 -10.32
CA PRO A 3 -16.26 4.28 -9.65
C PRO A 3 -16.16 5.79 -9.81
N SER A 4 -16.22 6.52 -8.70
CA SER A 4 -15.87 7.94 -8.67
C SER A 4 -14.48 8.11 -9.29
N PRO A 5 -14.23 9.15 -10.09
CA PRO A 5 -12.89 9.40 -10.61
C PRO A 5 -11.89 9.47 -9.45
N VAL A 6 -10.71 8.89 -9.64
CA VAL A 6 -9.64 8.88 -8.63
C VAL A 6 -9.30 10.32 -8.25
N PRO A 7 -9.40 10.70 -6.96
CA PRO A 7 -9.03 12.04 -6.50
C PRO A 7 -7.58 12.36 -6.86
N ALA A 8 -7.33 13.56 -7.37
CA ALA A 8 -5.99 13.97 -7.80
C ALA A 8 -4.95 13.82 -6.68
N VAL A 9 -5.31 14.20 -5.45
CA VAL A 9 -4.44 14.06 -4.26
C VAL A 9 -4.03 12.61 -4.00
N PHE A 10 -4.99 11.67 -4.11
CA PHE A 10 -4.71 10.24 -3.94
C PHE A 10 -3.84 9.71 -5.08
N GLY A 11 -4.16 10.08 -6.33
CA GLY A 11 -3.36 9.71 -7.49
C GLY A 11 -1.90 10.15 -7.37
N THR A 12 -1.66 11.41 -6.96
CA THR A 12 -0.32 11.95 -6.72
C THR A 12 0.39 11.22 -5.58
N ALA A 13 -0.30 10.97 -4.46
CA ALA A 13 0.28 10.26 -3.32
C ALA A 13 0.70 8.82 -3.69
N VAL A 14 -0.16 8.09 -4.42
CA VAL A 14 0.16 6.73 -4.88
C VAL A 14 1.31 6.72 -5.88
N ALA A 15 1.38 7.69 -6.79
CA ALA A 15 2.51 7.81 -7.71
C ALA A 15 3.84 8.04 -6.95
N GLY A 16 3.86 8.98 -6.01
CA GLY A 16 5.05 9.24 -5.18
C GLY A 16 5.44 8.02 -4.33
N LEU A 17 4.47 7.29 -3.77
CA LEU A 17 4.72 6.06 -3.03
C LEU A 17 5.34 4.98 -3.91
N ARG A 18 4.83 4.76 -5.13
CA ARG A 18 5.40 3.79 -6.08
C ARG A 18 6.85 4.12 -6.43
N ASP A 19 7.15 5.40 -6.66
CA ASP A 19 8.51 5.82 -6.99
C ASP A 19 9.45 5.65 -5.80
N ALA A 20 9.01 5.99 -4.59
CA ALA A 20 9.78 5.77 -3.37
C ALA A 20 10.08 4.27 -3.15
N LEU A 21 9.07 3.41 -3.25
CA LEU A 21 9.24 1.96 -3.06
C LEU A 21 10.12 1.34 -4.14
N ARG A 22 10.09 1.84 -5.38
CA ARG A 22 11.02 1.41 -6.42
C ARG A 22 12.48 1.71 -6.03
N GLY A 23 12.73 2.86 -5.39
CA GLY A 23 14.05 3.24 -4.87
C GLY A 23 14.53 2.40 -3.68
N GLU A 24 13.60 1.83 -2.92
CA GLU A 24 13.90 0.99 -1.74
C GLU A 24 14.10 -0.50 -2.06
N GLN A 25 13.87 -0.94 -3.29
CA GLN A 25 14.18 -2.31 -3.72
C GLN A 25 15.64 -2.67 -3.41
N ARG A 26 15.87 -3.87 -2.84
CA ARG A 26 17.21 -4.44 -2.62
C ARG A 26 17.22 -5.89 -3.09
N PRO A 27 17.53 -6.17 -4.37
CA PRO A 27 17.54 -7.54 -4.89
C PRO A 27 18.35 -8.49 -3.99
N GLY A 28 17.76 -9.63 -3.62
CA GLY A 28 18.36 -10.62 -2.70
C GLY A 28 18.23 -10.30 -1.21
N VAL A 29 17.63 -9.16 -0.83
CA VAL A 29 17.46 -8.74 0.58
C VAL A 29 16.05 -8.23 0.87
N LEU A 30 15.52 -7.34 0.05
CA LEU A 30 14.18 -6.75 0.19
C LEU A 30 13.51 -6.71 -1.18
N VAL A 31 12.42 -7.46 -1.30
CA VAL A 31 11.58 -7.50 -2.49
C VAL A 31 10.27 -6.79 -2.17
N LEU A 32 9.98 -5.70 -2.89
CA LEU A 32 8.73 -4.96 -2.76
C LEU A 32 7.87 -5.19 -4.00
N GLN A 33 6.57 -5.44 -3.85
CA GLN A 33 5.69 -5.63 -5.00
C GLN A 33 4.35 -4.96 -4.76
N GLU A 34 3.81 -4.34 -5.81
CA GLU A 34 2.40 -3.93 -5.79
C GLU A 34 1.53 -5.18 -5.93
N ILE A 35 0.54 -5.30 -5.06
CA ILE A 35 -0.37 -6.44 -4.98
C ILE A 35 -1.82 -5.95 -5.04
N PRO A 36 -2.78 -6.84 -5.36
CA PRO A 36 -4.19 -6.47 -5.31
C PRO A 36 -4.58 -5.92 -3.94
N ALA A 37 -5.14 -4.71 -3.92
CA ALA A 37 -5.59 -4.09 -2.69
C ALA A 37 -6.83 -4.79 -2.11
N PRO A 38 -7.03 -4.76 -0.77
CA PRO A 38 -8.23 -5.28 -0.15
C PRO A 38 -9.49 -4.64 -0.75
N ARG A 39 -10.47 -5.47 -1.10
CA ARG A 39 -11.73 -5.00 -1.68
C ARG A 39 -12.72 -4.62 -0.57
N ARG A 40 -13.63 -3.69 -0.90
CA ARG A 40 -14.77 -3.26 -0.05
C ARG A 40 -14.40 -2.46 1.22
N LEU A 41 -13.14 -2.10 1.43
CA LEU A 41 -12.76 -1.24 2.55
C LEU A 41 -12.84 0.25 2.21
N ALA A 42 -12.56 0.62 0.96
CA ALA A 42 -12.59 1.99 0.47
C ALA A 42 -12.81 2.01 -1.05
N PRO A 43 -13.32 3.11 -1.63
CA PRO A 43 -13.47 3.26 -3.08
C PRO A 43 -12.13 3.32 -3.81
N HIS A 44 -11.08 3.83 -3.16
CA HIS A 44 -9.73 3.89 -3.70
C HIS A 44 -8.75 3.21 -2.75
N ALA A 45 -7.91 2.33 -3.28
CA ALA A 45 -6.94 1.61 -2.49
C ALA A 45 -5.72 1.17 -3.32
N VAL A 46 -4.56 1.09 -2.67
CA VAL A 46 -3.35 0.45 -3.19
C VAL A 46 -2.71 -0.39 -2.08
N ALA A 47 -2.06 -1.49 -2.45
CA ALA A 47 -1.36 -2.34 -1.48
C ALA A 47 -0.03 -2.83 -2.03
N PHE A 48 0.92 -3.03 -1.12
CA PHE A 48 2.24 -3.55 -1.41
C PHE A 48 2.58 -4.69 -0.46
N SER A 49 3.25 -5.72 -0.96
CA SER A 49 3.98 -6.70 -0.15
C SER A 49 5.44 -6.29 -0.02
N ALA A 50 6.05 -6.73 1.08
CA ALA A 50 7.47 -6.63 1.32
C ALA A 50 7.96 -7.98 1.83
N ASP A 51 8.90 -8.60 1.13
CA ASP A 51 9.51 -9.87 1.53
C ASP A 51 10.98 -9.62 1.83
N VAL A 52 11.43 -10.05 3.01
CA VAL A 52 12.81 -9.86 3.47
C VAL A 52 13.53 -11.20 3.41
N LEU A 53 14.62 -11.23 2.66
CA LEU A 53 15.41 -12.42 2.39
C LEU A 53 16.76 -12.35 3.09
N ARG A 54 17.23 -13.48 3.60
CA ARG A 54 18.61 -13.70 4.03
C ARG A 54 19.08 -15.04 3.49
N ALA A 55 20.12 -15.02 2.64
CA ALA A 55 20.64 -16.22 1.99
C ALA A 55 19.52 -17.04 1.30
N ASP A 56 18.66 -16.35 0.56
CA ASP A 56 17.50 -16.90 -0.17
C ASP A 56 16.38 -17.50 0.70
N GLU A 57 16.47 -17.38 2.03
CA GLU A 57 15.39 -17.73 2.97
C GLU A 57 14.57 -16.48 3.35
N GLU A 58 13.25 -16.60 3.34
CA GLU A 58 12.35 -15.55 3.85
C GLU A 58 12.43 -15.49 5.37
N VAL A 59 12.92 -14.37 5.89
CA VAL A 59 13.08 -14.12 7.34
C VAL A 59 12.09 -13.09 7.86
N GLY A 60 11.23 -12.57 7.00
CA GLY A 60 10.18 -11.64 7.39
C GLY A 60 9.35 -11.21 6.19
N SER A 61 8.11 -10.83 6.47
CA SER A 61 7.19 -10.29 5.48
C SER A 61 6.40 -9.13 6.02
N GLY A 62 5.91 -8.31 5.10
CA GLY A 62 5.16 -7.11 5.41
C GLY A 62 4.09 -6.82 4.37
N ARG A 63 3.08 -6.08 4.80
CA ARG A 63 2.04 -5.56 3.91
C ARG A 63 1.75 -4.11 4.25
N PHE A 64 1.77 -3.26 3.23
CA PHE A 64 1.47 -1.84 3.34
C PHE A 64 0.26 -1.51 2.49
N VAL A 65 -0.83 -1.07 3.11
CA VAL A 65 -2.10 -0.77 2.44
C VAL A 65 -2.44 0.69 2.67
N VAL A 66 -2.77 1.40 1.60
CA VAL A 66 -3.33 2.74 1.64
C VAL A 66 -4.77 2.67 1.15
N LEU A 67 -5.69 3.14 1.97
CA LEU A 67 -7.12 3.24 1.70
C LEU A 67 -7.50 4.72 1.65
N HIS A 68 -8.34 5.10 0.71
CA HIS A 68 -8.81 6.47 0.58
C HIS A 68 -10.30 6.52 0.23
N ASP A 69 -11.03 7.30 1.02
CA ASP A 69 -12.44 7.58 0.87
C ASP A 69 -12.67 9.11 1.00
N PRO A 70 -12.94 9.83 -0.11
CA PRO A 70 -13.16 11.27 -0.09
C PRO A 70 -14.32 11.71 0.81
N ALA A 71 -15.29 10.83 1.06
CA ALA A 71 -16.40 11.10 1.97
C ALA A 71 -16.02 10.92 3.44
N GLY A 72 -14.82 10.37 3.71
CA GLY A 72 -14.40 9.91 5.02
C GLY A 72 -15.12 8.61 5.44
N GLN A 73 -14.63 7.99 6.52
CA GLN A 73 -15.29 6.86 7.17
C GLN A 73 -15.27 7.02 8.68
N ASP A 74 -16.30 6.51 9.36
CA ASP A 74 -16.37 6.53 10.82
C ASP A 74 -15.17 5.81 11.44
N GLY A 75 -14.53 6.47 12.42
CA GLY A 75 -13.32 5.96 13.06
C GLY A 75 -12.03 6.17 12.26
N TRP A 76 -12.09 6.82 11.09
CA TRP A 76 -10.91 7.37 10.43
C TRP A 76 -10.73 8.82 10.84
N GLN A 77 -9.48 9.23 11.07
CA GLN A 77 -9.14 10.62 11.40
C GLN A 77 -8.76 11.38 10.12
N GLY A 78 -9.65 11.37 9.13
CA GLY A 78 -9.42 11.93 7.80
C GLY A 78 -10.02 11.07 6.68
N ASP A 79 -9.67 11.41 5.44
CA ASP A 79 -10.11 10.72 4.22
C ASP A 79 -9.22 9.52 3.83
N THR A 80 -8.09 9.35 4.52
CA THR A 80 -7.05 8.39 4.16
C THR A 80 -6.64 7.57 5.38
N ARG A 81 -6.53 6.26 5.19
CA ARG A 81 -6.04 5.34 6.22
C ARG A 81 -4.91 4.48 5.69
N VAL A 82 -3.84 4.42 6.45
CA VAL A 82 -2.67 3.58 6.15
C VAL A 82 -2.63 2.43 7.15
N VAL A 83 -2.43 1.22 6.64
CA VAL A 83 -2.27 0.00 7.44
C VAL A 83 -0.95 -0.64 7.08
N ALA A 84 -0.09 -0.82 8.07
CA ALA A 84 1.16 -1.56 7.93
C ALA A 84 1.11 -2.79 8.83
N PHE A 85 1.41 -3.95 8.25
CA PHE A 85 1.58 -5.20 8.95
C PHE A 85 3.01 -5.70 8.73
N VAL A 86 3.62 -6.26 9.77
CA VAL A 86 4.96 -6.85 9.73
C VAL A 86 4.94 -8.16 10.51
N SER A 87 5.56 -9.19 9.95
CA SER A 87 5.81 -10.49 10.57
C SER A 87 7.30 -10.81 10.42
N ALA A 88 7.94 -11.19 11.53
CA ALA A 88 9.35 -11.57 11.59
C ALA A 88 9.58 -12.51 12.77
#